data_AF-A0AA96X4C2-F1
#
_entry.id   AF-A0AA96X4C2-F1
#
_cell.length_a   1.000
_cell.length_b   1.000
_cell.length_c   1.000
_cell.angle_alpha   90.00
_cell.angle_beta   90.00
_cell.angle_gamma   90.00
#
_symmetry.space_group_name_H-M   'P 1'
#
loop_
_entity.id
_entity.type
_entity.pdbx_description
1 polymer ?
#
loop_
_entity_poly.entity_id
_entity_poly.type
_entity_poly.pdbx_seq_one_letter_code
_entity_poly.pdbx_strand_id
1 'polypeptide(L)'
;MGEPIGVLDQNFLEPQQSPTFDSSDPFSRSIDRYEQQLIENQSEVERLKGNKWARIGRMLTAAGVGLNGGEPSQAYQGYNNQLAALQNNNAKLNSGIDEINLKRAMIEQKGMATPETVGSPLALANGNYGIAVKNPDGSTEVRDLGVRFDPKVHKIGDQLLTTTGGNTPVELLSDEQLQKIYDQRIKNKKGELDLKANSEAEKTAVLNAKTYKAYQAGMEGLTKGMEGTTTNPITGSLPALTSAAQTADGAVSAMAPILKSLFREAGEGVFTDKDQELLINMIPTRKDHPEARKAKLEMVDQIVRAKLGIGFDEARPSSGDEPTGNTNIDSLGPPSGLPQKGGVVDGYEFLGGNPNDPNNWRQK
;
A
#
# COMPACT_ATOMS: atom_id res chain seq x y z
N MET A 1 -35.13 -26.93 47.92
CA MET A 1 -34.64 -27.21 46.56
C MET A 1 -34.06 -25.93 46.03
N GLY A 2 -32.73 -25.82 45.99
CA GLY A 2 -32.01 -24.67 45.47
C GLY A 2 -30.95 -25.19 44.51
N GLU A 3 -30.93 -24.66 43.29
CA GLU A 3 -29.96 -25.02 42.27
C GLU A 3 -28.61 -24.33 42.54
N PRO A 4 -27.47 -25.01 42.29
CA PRO A 4 -26.16 -24.41 42.45
C PRO A 4 -25.83 -23.47 41.29
N ILE A 5 -25.32 -22.29 41.64
CA ILE A 5 -24.82 -21.25 40.75
C ILE A 5 -23.60 -21.81 39.98
N GLY A 6 -23.68 -21.75 38.65
CA GLY A 6 -22.63 -22.20 37.74
C GLY A 6 -21.32 -21.42 37.90
N VAL A 7 -20.22 -22.16 37.94
CA VAL A 7 -18.83 -21.68 37.96
C VAL A 7 -18.53 -21.00 36.63
N LEU A 8 -18.14 -19.72 36.67
CA LEU A 8 -17.63 -18.99 35.51
C LEU A 8 -16.23 -19.52 35.16
N ASP A 9 -16.12 -20.08 33.96
CA ASP A 9 -14.89 -20.57 33.36
C ASP A 9 -13.93 -19.39 33.10
N GLN A 10 -12.92 -19.23 33.95
CA GLN A 10 -11.85 -18.26 33.76
C GLN A 10 -10.78 -18.88 32.86
N ASN A 11 -10.89 -18.67 31.55
CA ASN A 11 -9.79 -18.88 30.61
C ASN A 11 -8.69 -17.85 30.91
N PHE A 12 -7.80 -18.20 31.83
CA PHE A 12 -6.59 -17.45 32.14
C PHE A 12 -5.58 -17.72 31.01
N LEU A 13 -5.29 -16.72 30.18
CA LEU A 13 -4.21 -16.78 29.20
C LEU A 13 -2.88 -16.84 29.98
N GLU A 14 -2.16 -17.96 29.89
CA GLU A 14 -0.84 -18.08 30.48
C GLU A 14 0.12 -17.03 29.88
N PRO A 15 0.97 -16.39 30.69
CA PRO A 15 1.95 -15.44 30.19
C PRO A 15 2.94 -16.15 29.28
N GLN A 16 3.06 -15.68 28.03
CA GLN A 16 4.04 -16.19 27.09
C GLN A 16 5.45 -15.93 27.62
N GLN A 17 6.30 -16.97 27.64
CA GLN A 17 7.68 -16.87 28.08
C GLN A 17 8.47 -15.93 27.15
N SER A 18 9.29 -15.04 27.74
CA SER A 18 10.16 -14.15 26.96
C SER A 18 11.15 -14.95 26.11
N PRO A 19 11.40 -14.54 24.85
CA PRO A 19 12.38 -15.20 23.99
C PRO A 19 13.80 -15.12 24.58
N THR A 20 14.60 -16.18 24.37
CA THR A 20 16.01 -16.24 24.77
C THR A 20 16.89 -15.40 23.84
N PHE A 21 17.73 -14.54 24.42
CA PHE A 21 18.55 -13.55 23.72
C PHE A 21 19.82 -14.16 23.09
N ASP A 22 20.02 -13.95 21.79
CA ASP A 22 21.31 -14.19 21.11
C ASP A 22 22.14 -12.90 21.09
N SER A 23 23.17 -12.84 21.93
CA SER A 23 24.05 -11.67 22.05
C SER A 23 24.99 -11.44 20.87
N SER A 24 25.06 -12.38 19.92
CA SER A 24 25.97 -12.29 18.79
C SER A 24 25.40 -11.49 17.61
N ASP A 25 24.07 -11.33 17.53
CA ASP A 25 23.42 -10.55 16.49
C ASP A 25 23.23 -9.08 16.95
N PRO A 26 23.88 -8.09 16.30
CA PRO A 26 23.72 -6.68 16.66
C PRO A 26 22.30 -6.14 16.41
N PHE A 27 21.46 -6.87 15.68
CA PHE A 27 20.07 -6.51 15.37
C PHE A 27 19.03 -7.15 16.31
N SER A 28 19.40 -8.20 17.05
CA SER A 28 18.51 -8.94 17.97
C SER A 28 17.71 -8.02 18.89
N ARG A 29 18.39 -7.13 19.62
CA ARG A 29 17.76 -6.16 20.55
C ARG A 29 16.79 -5.18 19.90
N SER A 30 16.94 -4.95 18.60
CA SER A 30 16.06 -4.04 17.87
C SER A 30 14.83 -4.79 17.39
N ILE A 31 15.01 -5.96 16.78
CA ILE A 31 13.91 -6.84 16.35
C ILE A 31 13.04 -7.21 17.56
N ASP A 32 13.64 -7.66 18.67
CA ASP A 32 12.93 -8.03 19.89
C ASP A 32 12.07 -6.87 20.43
N ARG A 33 12.56 -5.63 20.37
CA ARG A 33 11.79 -4.45 20.79
C ARG A 33 10.61 -4.16 19.87
N TYR A 34 10.78 -4.33 18.55
CA TYR A 34 9.70 -4.16 17.59
C TYR A 34 8.63 -5.26 17.76
N GLU A 35 9.06 -6.51 17.93
CA GLU A 35 8.17 -7.65 18.16
C GLU A 35 7.42 -7.52 19.48
N GLN A 36 8.09 -7.11 20.56
CA GLN A 36 7.44 -6.86 21.85
C GLN A 36 6.39 -5.73 21.76
N GLN A 37 6.70 -4.63 21.07
CA GLN A 37 5.71 -3.56 20.83
C GLN A 37 4.54 -4.02 19.95
N LEU A 38 4.79 -4.91 18.99
CA LEU A 38 3.74 -5.50 18.16
C LEU A 38 2.78 -6.35 19.00
N ILE A 39 3.33 -7.18 19.89
CA ILE A 39 2.57 -8.02 20.83
C ILE A 39 1.74 -7.14 21.77
N GLU A 40 2.34 -6.10 22.36
CA GLU A 40 1.65 -5.16 23.24
C GLU A 40 0.50 -4.45 22.52
N ASN A 41 0.74 -3.91 21.31
CA ASN A 41 -0.30 -3.25 20.52
C ASN A 41 -1.41 -4.22 20.08
N GLN A 42 -1.07 -5.46 19.70
CA GLN A 42 -2.06 -6.48 19.35
C GLN A 42 -2.93 -6.85 20.55
N SER A 43 -2.32 -7.00 21.73
CA SER A 43 -3.05 -7.26 22.97
C SER A 43 -4.01 -6.10 23.31
N GLU A 44 -3.60 -4.85 23.05
CA GLU A 44 -4.45 -3.68 23.27
C GLU A 44 -5.60 -3.61 22.26
N VAL A 45 -5.35 -3.95 20.98
CA VAL A 45 -6.39 -4.07 19.96
C VAL A 45 -7.43 -5.11 20.36
N GLU A 46 -7.01 -6.29 20.81
CA GLU A 46 -7.93 -7.34 21.26
C GLU A 46 -8.69 -6.95 22.53
N ARG A 47 -8.03 -6.26 23.47
CA ARG A 47 -8.67 -5.67 24.66
C ARG A 47 -9.75 -4.66 24.28
N LEU A 48 -9.46 -3.78 23.30
CA LEU A 48 -10.41 -2.79 22.80
C LEU A 48 -11.61 -3.47 22.12
N LYS A 49 -11.36 -4.47 21.26
CA LYS A 49 -12.42 -5.26 20.60
C LYS A 49 -13.31 -5.99 21.61
N GLY A 50 -12.73 -6.54 22.67
CA GLY A 50 -13.45 -7.24 23.75
C GLY A 50 -14.22 -6.32 24.70
N ASN A 51 -14.00 -5.00 24.65
CA ASN A 51 -14.61 -4.08 25.60
C ASN A 51 -16.12 -3.93 25.34
N LYS A 52 -16.94 -4.38 26.30
CA LYS A 52 -18.42 -4.28 26.28
C LYS A 52 -18.90 -2.83 26.04
N TRP A 53 -18.12 -1.82 26.43
CA TRP A 53 -18.45 -0.41 26.20
C TRP A 53 -18.53 -0.03 24.71
N ALA A 54 -17.70 -0.62 23.85
CA ALA A 54 -17.78 -0.39 22.40
C ALA A 54 -19.05 -1.03 21.79
N ARG A 55 -19.58 -2.09 22.41
CA ARG A 55 -20.85 -2.72 22.02
C ARG A 55 -22.05 -1.94 22.55
N ILE A 56 -21.98 -1.46 23.79
CA ILE A 56 -22.99 -0.58 24.41
C ILE A 56 -23.08 0.74 23.65
N GLY A 57 -21.95 1.36 23.31
CA GLY A 57 -21.90 2.57 22.49
C GLY A 57 -22.55 2.38 21.12
N ARG A 58 -22.29 1.25 20.44
CA ARG A 58 -22.95 0.91 19.17
C ARG A 58 -24.47 0.75 19.32
N MET A 59 -24.92 0.10 20.39
CA MET A 59 -26.36 -0.07 20.65
C MET A 59 -27.03 1.26 21.01
N LEU A 60 -26.38 2.12 21.79
CA LEU A 60 -26.91 3.42 22.19
C LEU A 60 -26.97 4.42 21.03
N THR A 61 -25.93 4.44 20.18
CA THR A 61 -25.94 5.21 18.93
C THR A 61 -27.05 4.72 18.00
N ALA A 62 -27.24 3.40 17.86
CA ALA A 62 -28.33 2.84 17.06
C ALA A 62 -29.72 3.15 17.65
N ALA A 63 -29.82 3.28 18.97
CA ALA A 63 -31.06 3.62 19.67
C ALA A 63 -31.32 5.14 19.80
N GLY A 64 -30.37 5.99 19.40
CA GLY A 64 -30.49 7.45 19.54
C GLY A 64 -30.49 7.95 20.99
N VAL A 65 -30.01 7.16 21.95
CA VAL A 65 -30.05 7.50 23.38
C VAL A 65 -28.69 8.00 23.85
N GLY A 66 -28.61 9.29 24.18
CA GLY A 66 -27.42 9.91 24.79
C GLY A 66 -27.25 9.51 26.26
N LEU A 67 -26.09 8.98 26.62
CA LEU A 67 -25.69 8.86 28.03
C LEU A 67 -25.19 10.23 28.52
N ASN A 68 -25.86 10.80 29.52
CA ASN A 68 -25.43 12.02 30.23
C ASN A 68 -25.21 13.27 29.36
N GLY A 69 -26.04 13.49 28.33
CA GLY A 69 -26.04 14.74 27.56
C GLY A 69 -24.80 14.98 26.66
N GLY A 70 -23.85 14.05 26.63
CA GLY A 70 -22.77 14.02 25.64
C GLY A 70 -23.24 13.34 24.36
N GLU A 71 -22.86 13.87 23.20
CA GLU A 71 -23.22 13.31 21.90
C GLU A 71 -22.54 11.92 21.72
N PRO A 72 -23.29 10.81 21.60
CA PRO A 72 -22.74 9.44 21.51
C PRO A 72 -21.75 9.23 20.37
N SER A 73 -21.87 10.05 19.33
CA SER A 73 -20.98 10.16 18.17
C SER A 73 -19.51 10.38 18.59
N GLN A 74 -19.26 11.24 19.57
CA GLN A 74 -17.89 11.66 19.93
C GLN A 74 -17.11 10.56 20.66
N ALA A 75 -17.76 9.85 21.60
CA ALA A 75 -17.14 8.72 22.30
C ALA A 75 -16.81 7.57 21.34
N TYR A 76 -17.70 7.32 20.37
CA TYR A 76 -17.47 6.31 19.34
C TYR A 76 -16.37 6.69 18.35
N GLN A 77 -16.30 7.97 17.95
CA GLN A 77 -15.22 8.48 17.12
C GLN A 77 -13.87 8.37 17.82
N GLY A 78 -13.79 8.70 19.12
CA GLY A 78 -12.56 8.53 19.91
C GLY A 78 -12.05 7.09 19.92
N TYR A 79 -12.94 6.12 20.14
CA TYR A 79 -12.60 4.69 20.10
C TYR A 79 -12.07 4.24 18.72
N ASN A 80 -12.75 4.64 17.63
CA ASN A 80 -12.31 4.28 16.28
C ASN A 80 -10.97 4.93 15.91
N ASN A 81 -10.74 6.17 16.34
CA ASN A 81 -9.47 6.86 16.14
C ASN A 81 -8.33 6.15 16.89
N GLN A 82 -8.56 5.71 18.12
CA GLN A 82 -7.57 4.94 18.89
C GLN A 82 -7.26 3.59 18.22
N LEU A 83 -8.27 2.87 17.76
CA LEU A 83 -8.09 1.59 17.06
C LEU A 83 -7.30 1.78 15.74
N ALA A 84 -7.64 2.80 14.96
CA ALA A 84 -6.92 3.12 13.73
C ALA A 84 -5.47 3.54 13.99
N ALA A 85 -5.20 4.27 15.08
CA ALA A 85 -3.85 4.64 15.48
C ALA A 85 -2.98 3.42 15.83
N LEU A 86 -3.53 2.47 16.60
CA LEU A 86 -2.84 1.21 16.94
C LEU A 86 -2.56 0.35 15.70
N GLN A 87 -3.51 0.26 14.77
CA GLN A 87 -3.32 -0.47 13.50
C GLN A 87 -2.23 0.17 12.63
N ASN A 88 -2.21 1.51 12.53
CA ASN A 88 -1.17 2.23 11.82
C ASN A 88 0.21 2.06 12.48
N ASN A 89 0.28 2.03 13.81
CA ASN A 89 1.52 1.76 14.53
C ASN A 89 2.02 0.33 14.24
N ASN A 90 1.15 -0.68 14.23
CA ASN A 90 1.53 -2.05 13.87
C ASN A 90 2.09 -2.14 12.44
N ALA A 91 1.49 -1.44 11.48
CA ALA A 91 2.00 -1.40 10.11
C ALA A 91 3.41 -0.79 10.05
N LYS A 92 3.69 0.27 10.83
CA LYS A 92 5.02 0.88 10.93
C LYS A 92 6.05 -0.04 11.57
N LEU A 93 5.68 -0.73 12.67
CA LEU A 93 6.57 -1.68 13.35
C LEU A 93 6.96 -2.84 12.42
N ASN A 94 6.00 -3.40 11.68
CA ASN A 94 6.26 -4.45 10.69
C ASN A 94 7.23 -3.96 9.59
N SER A 95 7.02 -2.75 9.06
CA SER A 95 7.94 -2.18 8.07
C SER A 95 9.36 -1.96 8.63
N GLY A 96 9.49 -1.65 9.93
CA GLY A 96 10.79 -1.52 10.59
C GLY A 96 11.52 -2.86 10.74
N ILE A 97 10.79 -3.94 11.05
CA ILE A 97 11.33 -5.30 11.08
C ILE A 97 11.84 -5.71 9.69
N ASP A 98 11.07 -5.45 8.64
CA ASP A 98 11.46 -5.76 7.25
C ASP A 98 12.75 -5.03 6.84
N GLU A 99 12.89 -3.75 7.20
CA GLU A 99 14.10 -2.97 6.92
C GLU A 99 15.33 -3.51 7.66
N ILE A 100 15.16 -3.92 8.93
CA ILE A 100 16.25 -4.52 9.71
C ILE A 100 16.66 -5.86 9.12
N ASN A 101 15.71 -6.70 8.73
CA ASN A 101 15.98 -7.98 8.07
C ASN A 101 16.73 -7.79 6.74
N LEU A 102 16.36 -6.76 5.96
CA LEU A 102 17.08 -6.40 4.74
C LEU A 102 18.52 -5.97 5.04
N LYS A 103 18.74 -5.11 6.05
CA LYS A 103 20.08 -4.67 6.46
C LYS A 103 20.94 -5.83 6.96
N ARG A 104 20.36 -6.76 7.72
CA ARG A 104 21.01 -8.00 8.15
C ARG A 104 21.48 -8.80 6.92
N ALA A 105 20.59 -9.04 5.96
CA ALA A 105 20.93 -9.76 4.73
C ALA A 105 22.06 -9.06 3.94
N MET A 106 22.06 -7.72 3.88
CA MET A 106 23.11 -6.96 3.20
C MET A 106 24.46 -6.99 3.93
N ILE A 107 24.47 -7.01 5.27
CA ILE A 107 25.69 -7.13 6.07
C ILE A 107 26.27 -8.54 5.97
N GLU A 108 25.42 -9.56 6.03
CA GLU A 108 25.81 -10.95 5.76
C GLU A 108 26.41 -11.09 4.35
N GLN A 109 25.89 -10.36 3.36
CA GLN A 109 26.43 -10.34 2.00
C GLN A 109 27.76 -9.56 1.86
N LYS A 110 27.94 -8.44 2.59
CA LYS A 110 29.14 -7.59 2.52
C LYS A 110 30.32 -8.09 3.37
N GLY A 111 30.05 -8.87 4.42
CA GLY A 111 31.07 -9.43 5.30
C GLY A 111 31.75 -10.70 4.77
N MET A 112 31.24 -11.28 3.68
CA MET A 112 31.85 -12.45 3.05
C MET A 112 32.69 -12.01 1.85
N ALA A 113 34.02 -11.97 2.03
CA ALA A 113 34.90 -12.26 0.89
C ALA A 113 34.38 -13.55 0.29
N THR A 114 33.86 -13.52 -0.94
CA THR A 114 33.17 -14.65 -1.57
C THR A 114 34.07 -15.86 -1.44
N PRO A 115 33.81 -16.77 -0.50
CA PRO A 115 34.66 -17.92 -0.40
C PRO A 115 34.37 -18.72 -1.67
N GLU A 116 35.43 -19.15 -2.34
CA GLU A 116 35.25 -20.11 -3.42
C GLU A 116 34.46 -21.28 -2.85
N THR A 117 33.27 -21.50 -3.40
CA THR A 117 32.45 -22.64 -3.00
C THR A 117 33.12 -23.85 -3.62
N VAL A 118 33.94 -24.54 -2.83
CA VAL A 118 34.75 -25.66 -3.31
C VAL A 118 34.01 -26.95 -3.00
N GLY A 119 32.88 -27.17 -3.69
CA GLY A 119 32.22 -28.47 -3.64
C GLY A 119 30.70 -28.44 -3.71
N SER A 120 30.16 -29.61 -4.01
CA SER A 120 28.72 -29.90 -4.02
C SER A 120 28.15 -29.93 -2.59
N PRO A 121 26.83 -29.76 -2.43
CA PRO A 121 26.17 -29.86 -1.12
C PRO A 121 26.47 -31.20 -0.44
N LEU A 122 26.89 -31.13 0.83
CA LEU A 122 27.17 -32.28 1.68
C LEU A 122 26.01 -32.48 2.65
N ALA A 123 25.53 -33.72 2.80
CA ALA A 123 24.59 -34.04 3.86
C ALA A 123 25.32 -34.02 5.21
N LEU A 124 24.81 -33.24 6.16
CA LEU A 124 25.32 -33.15 7.53
C LEU A 124 24.64 -34.20 8.42
N ALA A 125 25.33 -34.59 9.49
CA ALA A 125 24.84 -35.59 10.43
C ALA A 125 23.53 -35.19 11.14
N ASN A 126 23.18 -33.90 11.15
CA ASN A 126 21.93 -33.36 11.71
C ASN A 126 20.74 -33.39 10.73
N GLY A 127 20.93 -33.94 9.53
CA GLY A 127 19.91 -34.03 8.47
C GLY A 127 19.78 -32.79 7.60
N ASN A 128 20.59 -31.75 7.83
CA ASN A 128 20.63 -30.57 6.96
C ASN A 128 21.68 -30.76 5.85
N TYR A 129 21.63 -29.91 4.82
CA TYR A 129 22.72 -29.80 3.87
C TYR A 129 23.68 -28.69 4.29
N GLY A 130 24.98 -28.95 4.14
CA GLY A 130 26.02 -27.94 4.25
C GLY A 130 26.80 -27.78 2.94
N ILE A 131 27.53 -26.69 2.80
CA ILE A 131 28.48 -26.50 1.69
C ILE A 131 29.88 -26.43 2.27
N ALA A 132 30.84 -27.05 1.58
CA ALA A 132 32.24 -26.86 1.88
C ALA A 132 32.70 -25.50 1.36
N VAL A 133 33.23 -24.69 2.27
CA VAL A 133 33.67 -23.32 2.04
C VAL A 133 35.16 -23.29 2.30
N LYS A 134 35.95 -22.86 1.31
CA LYS A 134 37.40 -22.69 1.53
C LYS A 134 37.67 -21.28 2.02
N ASN A 135 38.25 -21.20 3.20
CA ASN A 135 38.63 -19.95 3.84
C ASN A 135 39.90 -19.38 3.19
N PRO A 136 40.17 -18.07 3.35
CA PRO A 136 41.37 -17.42 2.80
C PRO A 136 42.69 -18.01 3.30
N ASP A 137 42.69 -18.65 4.48
CA ASP A 137 43.83 -19.35 5.06
C ASP A 137 44.05 -20.76 4.49
N GLY A 138 43.21 -21.18 3.55
CA GLY A 138 43.24 -22.48 2.90
C GLY A 138 42.50 -23.59 3.66
N SER A 139 41.99 -23.32 4.87
CA SER A 139 41.14 -24.26 5.61
C SER A 139 39.78 -24.44 4.90
N THR A 140 39.14 -25.59 5.09
CA THR A 140 37.79 -25.84 4.59
C THR A 140 36.84 -26.01 5.77
N GLU A 141 35.80 -25.18 5.82
CA GLU A 141 34.73 -25.31 6.80
C GLU A 141 33.44 -25.75 6.10
N VAL A 142 32.63 -26.57 6.75
CA VAL A 142 31.31 -26.93 6.22
C VAL A 142 30.28 -26.04 6.88
N ARG A 143 29.62 -25.18 6.09
CA ARG A 143 28.55 -24.31 6.58
C ARG A 143 27.20 -24.99 6.40
N ASP A 144 26.48 -25.18 7.49
CA ASP A 144 25.09 -25.66 7.48
C ASP A 144 24.19 -24.60 6.83
N LEU A 145 23.41 -25.00 5.83
CA LEU A 145 22.47 -24.12 5.12
C LEU A 145 21.11 -24.02 5.83
N GLY A 146 20.87 -24.81 6.88
CA GLY A 146 19.59 -24.83 7.60
C GLY A 146 18.41 -25.39 6.80
N VAL A 147 18.68 -25.95 5.61
CA VAL A 147 17.64 -26.52 4.74
C VAL A 147 17.50 -28.00 5.07
N ARG A 148 16.38 -28.36 5.71
CA ARG A 148 15.92 -29.75 5.84
C ARG A 148 15.06 -30.10 4.63
N PHE A 149 15.44 -31.13 3.88
CA PHE A 149 14.51 -31.73 2.94
C PHE A 149 13.54 -32.63 3.70
N ASP A 150 12.25 -32.33 3.63
CA ASP A 150 11.21 -33.27 4.03
C ASP A 150 11.23 -34.44 3.03
N PRO A 151 11.56 -35.67 3.46
CA PRO A 151 11.77 -36.80 2.53
C PRO A 151 10.50 -37.25 1.80
N LYS A 152 9.36 -36.57 2.00
CA LYS A 152 8.05 -37.04 1.50
C LYS A 152 7.60 -36.53 0.14
N VAL A 153 8.26 -35.60 -0.55
CA VAL A 153 7.77 -35.21 -1.89
C VAL A 153 8.87 -34.78 -2.88
N HIS A 154 9.37 -35.72 -3.69
CA HIS A 154 9.15 -35.77 -5.14
C HIS A 154 10.02 -36.87 -5.76
N LYS A 155 9.35 -37.84 -6.38
CA LYS A 155 9.93 -38.83 -7.28
C LYS A 155 10.31 -38.10 -8.57
N ILE A 156 11.60 -37.89 -8.81
CA ILE A 156 12.12 -37.56 -10.14
C ILE A 156 13.10 -38.66 -10.52
N GLY A 157 12.63 -39.63 -11.32
CA GLY A 157 13.49 -40.67 -11.92
C GLY A 157 13.95 -41.79 -10.97
N ASP A 158 14.33 -42.92 -11.58
CA ASP A 158 14.57 -44.25 -10.99
C ASP A 158 15.84 -44.40 -10.13
N GLN A 159 16.29 -43.37 -9.41
CA GLN A 159 17.43 -43.51 -8.49
C GLN A 159 17.11 -42.96 -7.10
N LEU A 160 16.88 -43.89 -6.17
CA LEU A 160 16.98 -43.65 -4.74
C LEU A 160 18.47 -43.53 -4.36
N LEU A 161 18.88 -42.38 -3.85
CA LEU A 161 20.11 -42.25 -3.06
C LEU A 161 19.81 -42.62 -1.62
N THR A 162 20.17 -43.85 -1.24
CA THR A 162 20.29 -44.27 0.16
C THR A 162 21.61 -43.78 0.71
N THR A 163 21.60 -42.92 1.74
CA THR A 163 22.81 -42.53 2.46
C THR A 163 23.26 -43.69 3.35
N THR A 164 24.23 -44.46 2.89
CA THR A 164 25.02 -45.34 3.75
C THR A 164 26.48 -44.92 3.63
N GLY A 165 27.13 -44.65 4.76
CA GLY A 165 28.51 -44.18 4.84
C GLY A 165 29.46 -45.04 4.01
N GLY A 166 30.06 -44.43 3.00
CA GLY A 166 31.03 -45.03 2.11
C GLY A 166 31.48 -44.00 1.08
N ASN A 167 32.75 -44.07 0.69
CA ASN A 167 33.41 -43.23 -0.32
C ASN A 167 32.76 -43.37 -1.71
N THR A 168 31.52 -42.93 -1.90
CA THR A 168 30.95 -42.75 -3.23
C THR A 168 31.47 -41.44 -3.81
N PRO A 169 32.05 -41.45 -5.03
CA PRO A 169 32.53 -40.24 -5.68
C PRO A 169 31.36 -39.29 -5.89
N VAL A 170 31.56 -38.03 -5.52
CA VAL A 170 30.62 -36.95 -5.78
C VAL A 170 30.46 -36.85 -7.31
N GLU A 171 29.35 -37.32 -7.84
CA GLU A 171 28.98 -37.05 -9.23
C GLU A 171 28.75 -35.55 -9.36
N LEU A 172 29.68 -34.88 -10.04
CA LEU A 172 29.53 -33.50 -10.43
C LEU A 172 28.30 -33.40 -11.32
N LEU A 173 27.35 -32.53 -10.93
CA LEU A 173 26.20 -32.19 -11.75
C LEU A 173 26.68 -31.81 -13.14
N SER A 174 26.07 -32.40 -14.16
CA SER A 174 26.33 -32.00 -15.53
C SER A 174 25.96 -30.53 -15.75
N ASP A 175 26.64 -29.86 -16.68
CA ASP A 175 26.34 -28.47 -17.05
C ASP A 175 24.86 -28.28 -17.40
N GLU A 176 24.22 -29.31 -17.97
CA GLU A 176 22.80 -29.31 -18.31
C GLU A 176 21.88 -29.28 -17.06
N GLN A 177 22.27 -29.98 -15.97
CA GLN A 177 21.54 -29.94 -14.70
C GLN A 177 21.75 -28.60 -13.99
N LEU A 178 22.96 -28.04 -14.05
CA LEU A 178 23.24 -26.69 -13.54
C LEU A 178 22.41 -25.63 -14.28
N GLN A 179 22.31 -25.72 -15.60
CA GLN A 179 21.49 -24.81 -16.41
C GLN A 179 20.01 -24.91 -16.03
N LYS A 180 19.46 -26.13 -15.87
CA LYS A 180 18.07 -26.33 -15.44
C LYS A 180 17.80 -25.72 -14.06
N ILE A 181 18.72 -25.87 -13.11
CA ILE A 181 18.60 -25.24 -11.78
C ILE A 181 18.62 -23.71 -11.89
N TYR A 182 19.47 -23.16 -12.77
CA TYR A 182 19.57 -21.72 -12.98
C TYR A 182 18.28 -21.14 -13.58
N ASP A 183 17.75 -21.78 -14.62
CA ASP A 183 16.50 -21.36 -15.28
C ASP A 183 15.31 -21.42 -14.31
N GLN A 184 15.25 -22.46 -13.45
CA GLN A 184 14.23 -22.59 -12.41
C GLN A 184 14.31 -21.43 -11.39
N ARG A 185 15.53 -21.04 -10.97
CA ARG A 185 15.72 -19.90 -10.05
C ARG A 185 15.30 -18.57 -10.69
N ILE A 186 15.62 -18.35 -11.96
CA ILE A 186 15.18 -17.14 -12.68
C ILE A 186 13.65 -17.10 -12.75
N LYS A 187 13.02 -18.23 -13.08
CA LYS A 187 11.55 -18.34 -13.16
C LYS A 187 10.89 -18.05 -11.80
N ASN A 188 11.42 -18.60 -10.71
CA ASN A 188 10.91 -18.35 -9.37
C ASN A 188 11.09 -16.87 -8.94
N LYS A 189 12.26 -16.28 -9.23
CA LYS A 189 12.54 -14.87 -8.90
C LYS A 189 11.68 -13.90 -9.70
N LYS A 190 11.38 -14.23 -10.96
CA LYS A 190 10.44 -13.48 -11.80
C LYS A 190 9.01 -13.54 -11.22
N GLY A 191 8.55 -14.72 -10.81
CA GLY A 191 7.24 -14.88 -10.16
C GLY A 191 7.09 -14.09 -8.86
N GLU A 192 8.14 -14.02 -8.03
CA GLU A 192 8.14 -13.22 -6.79
C GLU A 192 8.09 -11.70 -7.08
N LEU A 193 8.80 -11.23 -8.11
CA LEU A 193 8.75 -9.84 -8.58
C LEU A 193 7.35 -9.46 -9.07
N ASP A 194 6.72 -10.33 -9.87
CA ASP A 194 5.36 -10.10 -10.38
C ASP A 194 4.34 -10.07 -9.23
N LEU A 195 4.48 -10.94 -8.23
CA LEU A 195 3.65 -10.94 -7.02
C LEU A 195 3.79 -9.66 -6.19
N LYS A 196 5.02 -9.17 -6.00
CA LYS A 196 5.27 -7.91 -5.25
C LYS A 196 4.70 -6.70 -5.99
N ALA A 197 4.92 -6.60 -7.30
CA ALA A 197 4.37 -5.54 -8.13
C ALA A 197 2.83 -5.53 -8.10
N ASN A 198 2.19 -6.70 -8.19
CA ASN A 198 0.73 -6.81 -8.11
C ASN A 198 0.20 -6.42 -6.72
N SER A 199 0.88 -6.81 -5.64
CA SER A 199 0.51 -6.42 -4.27
C SER A 199 0.63 -4.90 -4.05
N GLU A 200 1.67 -4.25 -4.58
CA GLU A 200 1.82 -2.79 -4.46
C GLU A 200 0.77 -2.03 -5.28
N ALA A 201 0.47 -2.51 -6.49
CA ALA A 201 -0.60 -1.96 -7.32
C ALA A 201 -1.97 -2.09 -6.63
N GLU A 202 -2.26 -3.25 -6.03
CA GLU A 202 -3.51 -3.48 -5.29
C GLU A 202 -3.61 -2.56 -4.05
N LYS A 203 -2.52 -2.44 -3.27
CA LYS A 203 -2.47 -1.52 -2.12
C LYS A 203 -2.72 -0.07 -2.55
N THR A 204 -2.13 0.34 -3.68
CA THR A 204 -2.31 1.68 -4.25
C THR A 204 -3.76 1.88 -4.71
N ALA A 205 -4.37 0.89 -5.38
CA ALA A 205 -5.76 0.95 -5.81
C ALA A 205 -6.73 1.06 -4.63
N VAL A 206 -6.51 0.29 -3.56
CA VAL A 206 -7.32 0.36 -2.32
C VAL A 206 -7.18 1.73 -1.66
N LEU A 207 -5.96 2.27 -1.61
CA LEU A 207 -5.71 3.60 -1.07
C LEU A 207 -6.41 4.68 -1.90
N ASN A 208 -6.28 4.62 -3.24
CA ASN A 208 -6.94 5.56 -4.15
C ASN A 208 -8.46 5.50 -4.02
N ALA A 209 -9.05 4.31 -3.93
CA ALA A 209 -10.49 4.15 -3.71
C ALA A 209 -10.96 4.74 -2.38
N LYS A 210 -10.17 4.58 -1.30
CA LYS A 210 -10.46 5.18 0.00
C LYS A 210 -10.36 6.71 -0.05
N THR A 211 -9.31 7.24 -0.67
CA THR A 211 -9.11 8.67 -0.89
C THR A 211 -10.24 9.27 -1.71
N TYR A 212 -10.66 8.59 -2.78
CA TYR A 212 -11.77 9.03 -3.62
C TYR A 212 -13.09 9.11 -2.85
N LYS A 213 -13.39 8.11 -2.00
CA LYS A 213 -14.60 8.14 -1.15
C LYS A 213 -14.58 9.32 -0.17
N ALA A 214 -13.44 9.61 0.45
CA ALA A 214 -13.29 10.77 1.33
C ALA A 214 -13.49 12.08 0.57
N TYR A 215 -12.93 12.18 -0.64
CA TYR A 215 -13.14 13.30 -1.55
C TYR A 215 -14.62 13.48 -1.92
N GLN A 216 -15.32 12.42 -2.33
CA GLN A 216 -16.75 12.49 -2.66
C GLN A 216 -17.60 12.98 -1.48
N ALA A 217 -17.36 12.46 -0.27
CA ALA A 217 -18.07 12.89 0.93
C ALA A 217 -17.79 14.36 1.26
N GLY A 218 -16.54 14.81 1.14
CA GLY A 218 -16.18 16.21 1.31
C GLY A 218 -16.84 17.10 0.27
N MET A 219 -16.90 16.66 -0.98
CA MET A 219 -17.54 17.37 -2.08
C MET A 219 -19.05 17.51 -1.94
N GLU A 220 -19.72 16.45 -1.47
CA GLU A 220 -21.14 16.51 -1.14
C GLU A 220 -21.39 17.54 -0.03
N GLY A 221 -20.56 17.53 1.01
CA GLY A 221 -20.62 18.52 2.10
C GLY A 221 -20.40 19.95 1.62
N LEU A 222 -19.41 20.17 0.74
CA LEU A 222 -19.14 21.48 0.12
C LEU A 222 -20.32 21.95 -0.72
N THR A 223 -20.88 21.07 -1.54
CA THR A 223 -22.02 21.40 -2.41
C THR A 223 -23.22 21.82 -1.57
N LYS A 224 -23.59 21.02 -0.55
CA LYS A 224 -24.69 21.34 0.38
C LYS A 224 -24.44 22.66 1.15
N GLY A 225 -23.23 22.89 1.62
CA GLY A 225 -22.87 24.14 2.31
C GLY A 225 -23.00 25.37 1.42
N MET A 226 -22.75 25.20 0.11
CA MET A 226 -22.79 26.28 -0.88
C MET A 226 -24.17 26.53 -1.48
N GLU A 227 -25.08 25.55 -1.50
CA GLU A 227 -26.46 25.69 -2.01
C GLU A 227 -27.31 26.67 -1.18
N GLY A 228 -27.11 26.71 0.15
CA GLY A 228 -27.87 27.58 1.06
C GLY A 228 -27.34 29.02 1.16
N THR A 229 -26.29 29.38 0.43
CA THR A 229 -25.57 30.64 0.61
C THR A 229 -25.68 31.56 -0.60
N THR A 230 -26.01 32.84 -0.38
CA THR A 230 -25.96 33.86 -1.44
C THR A 230 -24.53 34.16 -1.83
N THR A 231 -24.15 33.78 -3.04
CA THR A 231 -22.78 33.88 -3.55
C THR A 231 -22.68 34.83 -4.73
N ASN A 232 -21.72 35.73 -4.67
CA ASN A 232 -21.37 36.72 -5.68
C ASN A 232 -20.06 37.38 -5.22
N PRO A 233 -19.20 37.90 -6.12
CA PRO A 233 -18.01 38.66 -5.71
C PRO A 233 -18.28 39.73 -4.65
N ILE A 234 -19.43 40.42 -4.73
CA ILE A 234 -19.81 41.47 -3.77
C ILE A 234 -20.20 40.86 -2.41
N THR A 235 -21.15 39.91 -2.37
CA THR A 235 -21.65 39.33 -1.12
C THR A 235 -20.64 38.38 -0.46
N GLY A 236 -19.85 37.66 -1.25
CA GLY A 236 -18.81 36.76 -0.78
C GLY A 236 -17.57 37.46 -0.22
N SER A 237 -17.41 38.75 -0.51
CA SER A 237 -16.35 39.58 0.10
C SER A 237 -16.73 40.10 1.48
N LEU A 238 -18.02 40.01 1.85
CA LEU A 238 -18.46 40.31 3.21
C LEU A 238 -18.10 39.14 4.16
N PRO A 239 -17.73 39.43 5.41
CA PRO A 239 -17.53 38.41 6.43
C PRO A 239 -18.73 37.46 6.54
N ALA A 240 -18.47 36.20 6.88
CA ALA A 240 -19.51 35.19 7.08
C ALA A 240 -20.31 35.45 8.37
N LEU A 241 -21.23 36.42 8.32
CA LEU A 241 -22.08 36.78 9.46
C LEU A 241 -23.29 35.86 9.61
N THR A 242 -23.69 35.15 8.55
CA THR A 242 -24.81 34.21 8.57
C THR A 242 -24.34 32.77 8.76
N SER A 243 -25.16 31.92 9.40
CA SER A 243 -24.84 30.51 9.61
C SER A 243 -24.59 29.76 8.29
N ALA A 244 -25.32 30.10 7.22
CA ALA A 244 -25.11 29.54 5.89
C ALA A 244 -23.72 29.91 5.34
N ALA A 245 -23.33 31.19 5.43
CA ALA A 245 -22.02 31.64 4.97
C ALA A 245 -20.87 31.00 5.79
N GLN A 246 -21.06 30.84 7.10
CA GLN A 246 -20.09 30.14 7.96
C GLN A 246 -19.98 28.66 7.62
N THR A 247 -21.11 28.02 7.30
CA THR A 247 -21.14 26.62 6.86
C THR A 247 -20.40 26.45 5.55
N ALA A 248 -20.59 27.36 4.59
CA ALA A 248 -19.85 27.37 3.33
C ALA A 248 -18.33 27.54 3.54
N ASP A 249 -17.91 28.54 4.33
CA ASP A 249 -16.49 28.77 4.61
C ASP A 249 -15.86 27.60 5.40
N GLY A 250 -16.63 26.98 6.30
CA GLY A 250 -16.24 25.77 7.02
C GLY A 250 -16.08 24.57 6.08
N ALA A 251 -16.98 24.41 5.10
CA ALA A 251 -16.90 23.31 4.14
C ALA A 251 -15.71 23.45 3.18
N VAL A 252 -15.39 24.68 2.71
CA VAL A 252 -14.16 24.95 1.96
C VAL A 252 -12.92 24.60 2.79
N SER A 253 -12.92 24.99 4.06
CA SER A 253 -11.81 24.70 4.98
C SER A 253 -11.66 23.20 5.26
N ALA A 254 -12.76 22.45 5.36
CA ALA A 254 -12.76 21.00 5.56
C ALA A 254 -12.22 20.22 4.35
N MET A 255 -12.31 20.80 3.14
CA MET A 255 -11.73 20.21 1.93
C MET A 255 -10.21 20.32 1.86
N ALA A 256 -9.60 21.33 2.51
CA ALA A 256 -8.16 21.56 2.47
C ALA A 256 -7.32 20.33 2.89
N PRO A 257 -7.57 19.64 4.03
CA PRO A 257 -6.81 18.44 4.39
C PRO A 257 -7.03 17.27 3.40
N ILE A 258 -8.23 17.15 2.82
CA ILE A 258 -8.55 16.11 1.84
C ILE A 258 -7.74 16.33 0.56
N LEU A 259 -7.80 17.53 -0.01
CA LEU A 259 -7.03 17.87 -1.21
C LEU A 259 -5.52 17.77 -0.95
N LYS A 260 -5.04 18.22 0.22
CA LYS A 260 -3.63 18.07 0.59
C LYS A 260 -3.19 16.61 0.59
N SER A 261 -4.00 15.69 1.12
CA SER A 261 -3.69 14.26 1.11
C SER A 261 -3.68 13.65 -0.29
N LEU A 262 -4.44 14.24 -1.23
CA LEU A 262 -4.63 13.75 -2.59
C LEU A 262 -3.55 14.25 -3.55
N PHE A 263 -3.12 15.50 -3.38
CA PHE A 263 -2.14 16.14 -4.27
C PHE A 263 -0.70 16.02 -3.79
N ARG A 264 -0.46 15.67 -2.53
CA ARG A 264 0.90 15.47 -2.03
C ARG A 264 1.46 14.12 -2.48
N GLU A 265 2.55 14.15 -3.24
CA GLU A 265 3.26 12.93 -3.60
C GLU A 265 4.27 12.50 -2.52
N ALA A 266 4.54 11.19 -2.45
CA ALA A 266 5.58 10.67 -1.58
C ALA A 266 6.96 11.08 -2.13
N GLY A 267 7.73 11.85 -1.36
CA GLY A 267 9.04 12.34 -1.77
C GLY A 267 9.05 13.76 -2.32
N GLU A 268 7.88 14.37 -2.56
CA GLU A 268 7.77 15.82 -2.71
C GLU A 268 8.11 16.47 -1.35
N GLY A 269 8.85 17.58 -1.37
CA GLY A 269 9.42 18.22 -0.18
C GLY A 269 8.40 18.74 0.84
N VAL A 270 8.76 19.78 1.58
CA VAL A 270 7.83 20.41 2.53
C VAL A 270 6.73 21.12 1.73
N PHE A 271 5.49 20.68 1.90
CA PHE A 271 4.32 21.31 1.32
C PHE A 271 4.21 22.75 1.84
N THR A 272 4.39 23.73 0.96
CA THR A 272 4.51 25.13 1.35
C THR A 272 3.16 25.81 1.54
N ASP A 273 3.14 26.96 2.21
CA ASP A 273 1.92 27.76 2.35
C ASP A 273 1.37 28.22 0.98
N LYS A 274 2.24 28.44 -0.01
CA LYS A 274 1.83 28.79 -1.38
C LYS A 274 1.14 27.63 -2.10
N ASP A 275 1.61 26.41 -1.88
CA ASP A 275 0.97 25.21 -2.44
C ASP A 275 -0.41 25.00 -1.81
N GLN A 276 -0.53 25.28 -0.50
CA GLN A 276 -1.81 25.25 0.20
C GLN A 276 -2.78 26.30 -0.33
N GLU A 277 -2.31 27.53 -0.54
CA GLU A 277 -3.10 28.61 -1.11
C GLU A 277 -3.56 28.26 -2.54
N LEU A 278 -2.66 27.72 -3.38
CA LEU A 278 -3.00 27.27 -4.73
C LEU A 278 -4.08 26.19 -4.70
N LEU A 279 -3.96 25.20 -3.82
CA LEU A 279 -4.98 24.14 -3.68
C LEU A 279 -6.34 24.69 -3.22
N ILE A 280 -6.35 25.59 -2.24
CA ILE A 280 -7.59 26.19 -1.73
C ILE A 280 -8.25 27.06 -2.82
N ASN A 281 -7.46 27.77 -3.64
CA ASN A 281 -7.98 28.60 -4.72
C ASN A 281 -8.64 27.79 -5.86
N MET A 282 -8.39 26.48 -5.95
CA MET A 282 -9.11 25.59 -6.88
C MET A 282 -10.54 25.30 -6.40
N ILE A 283 -10.78 25.34 -5.08
CA ILE A 283 -12.10 25.10 -4.50
C ILE A 283 -12.96 26.36 -4.72
N PRO A 284 -14.24 26.23 -5.10
CA PRO A 284 -15.11 27.40 -5.16
C PRO A 284 -15.30 28.04 -3.80
N THR A 285 -15.42 29.36 -3.81
CA THR A 285 -15.66 30.19 -2.62
C THR A 285 -16.99 30.92 -2.76
N ARG A 286 -17.45 31.58 -1.68
CA ARG A 286 -18.65 32.44 -1.72
C ARG A 286 -18.52 33.62 -2.69
N LYS A 287 -17.29 33.96 -3.12
CA LYS A 287 -17.01 35.03 -4.09
C LYS A 287 -17.26 34.60 -5.53
N ASP A 288 -17.38 33.30 -5.80
CA ASP A 288 -17.62 32.82 -7.17
C ASP A 288 -19.09 32.99 -7.57
N HIS A 289 -19.31 33.36 -8.84
CA HIS A 289 -20.64 33.27 -9.46
C HIS A 289 -21.14 31.81 -9.47
N PRO A 290 -22.45 31.56 -9.44
CA PRO A 290 -23.00 30.20 -9.46
C PRO A 290 -22.50 29.34 -10.64
N GLU A 291 -22.39 29.93 -11.83
CA GLU A 291 -21.86 29.25 -13.03
C GLU A 291 -20.38 28.89 -12.88
N ALA A 292 -19.55 29.83 -12.42
CA ALA A 292 -18.13 29.61 -12.18
C ALA A 292 -17.90 28.56 -11.08
N ARG A 293 -18.76 28.52 -10.05
CA ARG A 293 -18.73 27.47 -9.03
C ARG A 293 -18.92 26.10 -9.66
N LYS A 294 -19.99 25.92 -10.45
CA LYS A 294 -20.28 24.65 -11.10
C LYS A 294 -19.10 24.19 -11.96
N ALA A 295 -18.55 25.09 -12.77
CA ALA A 295 -17.37 24.81 -13.59
C ALA A 295 -16.14 24.42 -12.76
N LYS A 296 -15.85 25.14 -11.66
CA LYS A 296 -14.76 24.78 -10.73
C LYS A 296 -14.96 23.42 -10.10
N LEU A 297 -16.17 23.09 -9.67
CA LEU A 297 -16.49 21.77 -9.10
C LEU A 297 -16.26 20.65 -10.09
N GLU A 298 -16.74 20.81 -11.31
CA GLU A 298 -16.52 19.84 -12.39
C GLU A 298 -15.02 19.69 -12.71
N MET A 299 -14.28 20.79 -12.79
CA MET A 299 -12.83 20.78 -13.04
C MET A 299 -12.06 20.07 -11.92
N VAL A 300 -12.37 20.34 -10.65
CA VAL A 300 -11.71 19.68 -9.52
C VAL A 300 -12.01 18.18 -9.53
N ASP A 301 -13.25 17.76 -9.81
CA ASP A 301 -13.59 16.32 -9.91
C ASP A 301 -12.82 15.64 -11.05
N GLN A 302 -12.69 16.29 -12.20
CA GLN A 302 -11.90 15.78 -13.32
C GLN A 302 -10.41 15.62 -12.95
N ILE A 303 -9.81 16.63 -12.32
CA ILE A 303 -8.40 16.57 -11.87
C ILE A 303 -8.21 15.45 -10.86
N VAL A 304 -9.13 15.30 -9.91
CA VAL A 304 -9.05 14.25 -8.88
C VAL A 304 -9.17 12.86 -9.48
N ARG A 305 -10.13 12.63 -10.40
CA ARG A 305 -10.26 11.35 -11.10
C ARG A 305 -9.01 11.02 -11.90
N ALA A 306 -8.48 11.99 -12.65
CA ALA A 306 -7.24 11.85 -13.39
C ALA A 306 -6.07 11.51 -12.47
N LYS A 307 -5.92 12.20 -11.33
CA LYS A 307 -4.85 11.98 -10.35
C LYS A 307 -4.89 10.59 -9.74
N LEU A 308 -6.08 10.06 -9.49
CA LEU A 308 -6.27 8.73 -8.91
C LEU A 308 -6.20 7.59 -9.93
N GLY A 309 -6.01 7.89 -11.22
CA GLY A 309 -6.04 6.90 -12.29
C GLY A 309 -7.42 6.27 -12.48
N ILE A 310 -8.48 6.92 -12.01
CA ILE A 310 -9.86 6.50 -12.24
C ILE A 310 -10.22 7.02 -13.63
N GLY A 311 -9.96 6.20 -14.66
CA GLY A 311 -10.25 6.52 -16.05
C GLY A 311 -11.69 6.99 -16.25
N PHE A 312 -11.90 7.82 -17.27
CA PHE A 312 -13.23 8.30 -17.67
C PHE A 312 -14.09 7.22 -18.36
N ASP A 313 -13.75 5.95 -18.21
CA ASP A 313 -14.03 4.91 -19.20
C ASP A 313 -15.51 4.53 -19.39
N GLU A 314 -16.48 5.04 -18.61
CA GLU A 314 -17.86 4.49 -18.69
C GLU A 314 -19.04 5.46 -18.62
N ALA A 315 -18.86 6.79 -18.55
CA ALA A 315 -20.01 7.66 -18.23
C ALA A 315 -20.22 8.90 -19.12
N ARG A 316 -19.75 8.89 -20.37
CA ARG A 316 -20.36 9.76 -21.39
C ARG A 316 -21.23 8.90 -22.30
N PRO A 317 -22.58 8.94 -22.17
CA PRO A 317 -23.41 8.42 -23.24
C PRO A 317 -22.99 9.15 -24.50
N SER A 318 -22.58 8.39 -25.51
CA SER A 318 -22.42 8.87 -26.87
C SER A 318 -23.79 9.34 -27.34
N SER A 319 -24.17 10.57 -26.99
CA SER A 319 -25.28 11.27 -27.62
C SER A 319 -24.79 11.68 -29.00
N GLY A 320 -24.94 10.75 -29.94
CA GLY A 320 -24.69 10.93 -31.36
C GLY A 320 -25.74 11.82 -32.02
N ASP A 321 -25.81 13.08 -31.60
CA ASP A 321 -26.48 14.14 -32.34
C ASP A 321 -25.51 15.30 -32.49
N GLU A 322 -24.82 15.34 -33.64
CA GLU A 322 -24.13 16.53 -34.13
C GLU A 322 -25.18 17.56 -34.60
N PRO A 323 -25.21 18.79 -34.04
CA PRO A 323 -25.67 19.94 -34.79
C PRO A 323 -24.44 20.51 -35.52
N THR A 324 -24.42 20.35 -36.85
CA THR A 324 -23.48 21.04 -37.72
C THR A 324 -23.65 22.55 -37.56
N GLY A 325 -22.79 23.16 -36.75
CA GLY A 325 -22.80 24.58 -36.41
C GLY A 325 -21.38 25.11 -36.28
N ASN A 326 -20.80 25.41 -37.43
CA ASN A 326 -19.50 26.04 -37.64
C ASN A 326 -19.23 27.23 -36.71
N THR A 327 -18.28 27.08 -35.78
CA THR A 327 -17.37 28.16 -35.36
C THR A 327 -15.96 27.60 -35.15
N ASN A 328 -15.03 28.08 -35.98
CA ASN A 328 -13.58 27.97 -35.84
C ASN A 328 -13.10 28.07 -34.37
N ILE A 329 -12.78 26.93 -33.77
CA ILE A 329 -11.75 26.77 -32.73
C ILE A 329 -10.98 25.51 -33.12
N ASP A 330 -10.16 25.65 -34.15
CA ASP A 330 -9.09 24.69 -34.39
C ASP A 330 -8.09 24.77 -33.23
N SER A 331 -7.72 23.59 -32.74
CA SER A 331 -6.45 23.34 -32.03
C SER A 331 -6.39 23.68 -30.54
N LEU A 332 -7.13 22.93 -29.71
CA LEU A 332 -6.64 22.43 -28.41
C LEU A 332 -7.37 21.12 -28.05
N GLY A 333 -7.08 20.06 -28.81
CA GLY A 333 -7.36 18.69 -28.37
C GLY A 333 -6.46 18.32 -27.17
N PRO A 334 -6.82 17.30 -26.38
CA PRO A 334 -6.07 16.91 -25.20
C PRO A 334 -4.63 16.51 -25.59
N PRO A 335 -3.61 16.78 -24.76
CA PRO A 335 -2.25 16.30 -24.99
C PRO A 335 -2.16 14.80 -24.66
N SER A 336 -2.89 13.97 -25.39
CA SER A 336 -2.53 12.56 -25.50
C SER A 336 -1.36 12.51 -26.48
N GLY A 337 -0.13 12.62 -25.97
CA GLY A 337 1.13 12.53 -26.74
C GLY A 337 1.39 11.16 -27.38
N LEU A 338 0.34 10.36 -27.60
CA LEU A 338 0.39 9.11 -28.34
C LEU A 338 -0.01 9.40 -29.79
N PRO A 339 0.83 9.09 -30.78
CA PRO A 339 0.50 9.26 -32.19
C PRO A 339 -0.72 8.40 -32.55
N GLN A 340 -1.64 8.96 -33.34
CA GLN A 340 -2.72 8.18 -33.94
C GLN A 340 -2.15 7.29 -35.06
N LYS A 341 -2.73 6.11 -35.29
CA LYS A 341 -2.34 5.24 -36.41
C LYS A 341 -2.48 6.00 -37.73
N GLY A 342 -1.40 6.09 -38.51
CA GLY A 342 -1.26 6.89 -39.73
C GLY A 342 -0.69 8.30 -39.49
N GLY A 343 -0.55 8.73 -38.23
CA GLY A 343 0.10 9.99 -37.88
C GLY A 343 1.60 9.96 -38.17
N VAL A 344 2.13 11.06 -38.72
CA VAL A 344 3.56 11.19 -39.02
C VAL A 344 4.22 12.06 -37.95
N VAL A 345 5.27 11.53 -37.31
CA VAL A 345 6.10 12.24 -36.33
C VAL A 345 7.56 12.12 -36.80
N ASP A 346 8.25 13.25 -36.99
CA ASP A 346 9.64 13.31 -37.42
C ASP A 346 9.98 12.49 -38.69
N GLY A 347 9.04 12.42 -39.65
CA GLY A 347 9.21 11.68 -40.90
C GLY A 347 8.90 10.17 -40.80
N TYR A 348 8.42 9.69 -39.66
CA TYR A 348 7.97 8.32 -39.47
C TYR A 348 6.45 8.25 -39.28
N GLU A 349 5.78 7.39 -40.04
CA GLU A 349 4.36 7.08 -39.92
C GLU A 349 4.14 5.99 -38.87
N PHE A 350 3.27 6.26 -37.88
CA PHE A 350 2.92 5.30 -36.84
C PHE A 350 1.92 4.27 -37.37
N LEU A 351 2.29 2.99 -37.39
CA LEU A 351 1.48 1.88 -37.90
C LEU A 351 0.40 1.40 -36.92
N GLY A 352 0.37 1.95 -35.70
CA GLY A 352 -0.46 1.51 -34.58
C GLY A 352 0.28 0.55 -33.64
N GLY A 353 -0.18 0.42 -32.40
CA GLY A 353 0.45 -0.45 -31.38
C GLY A 353 1.12 0.35 -30.26
N ASN A 354 2.27 -0.12 -29.78
CA ASN A 354 3.07 0.59 -28.78
C ASN A 354 4.01 1.60 -29.50
N PRO A 355 3.89 2.91 -29.26
CA PRO A 355 4.75 3.92 -29.89
C PRO A 355 6.21 3.85 -29.45
N ASN A 356 6.54 3.12 -28.37
CA ASN A 356 7.93 2.87 -27.97
C ASN A 356 8.57 1.67 -28.70
N ASP A 357 7.82 0.92 -29.50
CA ASP A 357 8.35 -0.18 -30.30
C ASP A 357 8.71 0.33 -31.71
N PRO A 358 10.00 0.31 -32.11
CA PRO A 358 10.44 0.77 -33.43
C PRO A 358 9.76 0.06 -34.61
N ASN A 359 9.28 -1.17 -34.42
CA ASN A 359 8.60 -1.93 -35.47
C ASN A 359 7.21 -1.36 -35.81
N ASN A 360 6.66 -0.50 -34.95
CA ASN A 360 5.39 0.17 -35.18
C ASN A 360 5.56 1.52 -35.92
N TRP A 361 6.74 1.79 -36.47
CA TRP A 361 7.05 3.02 -37.21
C TRP A 361 7.57 2.70 -38.62
N ARG A 362 7.16 3.47 -39.62
CA ARG A 362 7.64 3.35 -41.00
C ARG A 362 8.14 4.70 -41.51
N GLN A 363 9.38 4.78 -41.99
CA GLN A 363 9.91 6.00 -42.61
C GLN A 363 9.11 6.34 -43.88
N LYS A 364 8.69 7.59 -44.01
CA LYS A 364 7.87 8.08 -45.13
C LYS A 364 8.68 8.86 -46.15
#